data_AF-A0A517QTC6-F1
#
_entry.id   AF-A0A517QTC6-F1
#
_cell.length_a   1.000
_cell.length_b   1.000
_cell.length_c   1.000
_cell.angle_alpha   90.00
_cell.angle_beta   90.00
_cell.angle_gamma   90.00
#
_symmetry.space_group_name_H-M   'P 1'
#
loop_
_entity.id
_entity.type
_entity.pdbx_description
1 polymer ?
#
loop_
_entity_poly.entity_id
_entity_poly.type
_entity_poly.pdbx_seq_one_letter_code
_entity_poly.pdbx_strand_id
1 'polypeptide(L)' 'MSGLFQTVMRHRRGSGTTNRSMKWVVILSGSGALRFDDSEEVVELKPGDFINIPAHRKHRVEATDPNEKTVWLAVFYR' A
#
# COMPACT_ATOMS: atom_id res chain seq x y z
N MET A 1 3.81 -16.81 -13.09
CA MET A 1 2.82 -17.13 -12.04
C MET A 1 2.62 -15.87 -11.20
N SER A 2 1.71 -15.00 -11.62
CA SER A 2 1.38 -13.74 -10.94
C SER A 2 0.46 -14.03 -9.76
N GLY A 3 1.05 -14.33 -8.61
CA GLY A 3 0.33 -14.51 -7.36
C GLY A 3 -0.28 -13.19 -6.92
N LEU A 4 -1.61 -13.15 -6.84
CA LEU A 4 -2.38 -12.05 -6.28
C LEU A 4 -2.11 -11.97 -4.76
N PHE A 5 -1.02 -11.33 -4.35
CA PHE A 5 -0.81 -10.99 -2.95
C PHE A 5 -1.72 -9.81 -2.59
N GLN A 6 -2.99 -10.12 -2.31
CA GLN A 6 -3.82 -9.26 -1.47
C GLN A 6 -3.15 -9.20 -0.10
N THR A 7 -2.36 -8.15 0.12
CA THR A 7 -1.88 -7.79 1.45
C THR A 7 -3.09 -7.77 2.38
N VAL A 8 -3.02 -8.54 3.46
CA VAL A 8 -4.09 -8.70 4.45
C VAL A 8 -4.29 -7.38 5.19
N MET A 9 -5.04 -6.47 4.57
CA MET A 9 -5.94 -5.57 5.28
C MET A 9 -7.07 -6.45 5.78
N ARG A 10 -7.06 -6.79 7.07
CA ARG A 10 -8.07 -7.68 7.67
C ARG A 10 -9.45 -7.02 7.53
N HIS A 11 -10.19 -7.42 6.50
CA HIS A 11 -11.52 -6.94 6.15
C HIS A 11 -12.52 -7.39 7.22
N ARG A 12 -13.07 -6.45 7.98
CA ARG A 12 -14.33 -6.68 8.71
C ARG A 12 -15.46 -6.56 7.67
N ARG A 13 -16.24 -7.61 7.45
CA ARG A 13 -17.39 -7.60 6.51
C ARG A 13 -18.37 -6.49 6.94
N GLY A 14 -18.70 -5.59 6.03
CA GLY A 14 -19.63 -4.48 6.24
C GLY A 14 -19.92 -3.76 4.93
N SER A 15 -21.20 -3.44 4.71
CA SER A 15 -21.84 -2.95 3.47
C SER A 15 -21.13 -1.80 2.77
N GLY A 16 -21.27 -1.77 1.43
CA GLY A 16 -20.66 -0.81 0.52
C GLY A 16 -20.67 0.63 1.03
N THR A 17 -19.48 1.22 1.13
CA THR A 17 -19.28 2.65 1.30
C THR A 17 -18.24 3.08 0.28
N THR A 18 -18.62 3.99 -0.62
CA THR A 18 -17.71 4.62 -1.58
C THR A 18 -16.61 5.34 -0.80
N ASN A 19 -15.47 4.69 -0.64
CA ASN A 19 -14.38 5.19 0.18
C ASN A 19 -13.75 6.43 -0.49
N ARG A 20 -14.06 7.63 0.03
CA ARG A 20 -13.43 8.92 -0.33
C ARG A 20 -12.18 9.26 0.50
N SER A 21 -11.69 8.35 1.35
CA SER A 21 -10.54 8.65 2.22
C SER A 21 -9.23 8.63 1.45
N MET A 22 -8.41 9.64 1.72
CA MET A 22 -6.99 9.62 1.42
C MET A 22 -6.30 8.71 2.42
N LYS A 23 -5.13 8.19 2.04
CA LYS A 23 -4.32 7.42 2.98
C LYS A 23 -2.86 7.80 2.87
N TRP A 24 -2.24 7.95 4.02
CA TRP A 24 -0.80 8.09 4.16
C TRP A 24 -0.22 6.74 4.58
N VAL A 25 0.88 6.33 3.95
CA VAL A 25 1.52 5.05 4.19
C VAL A 25 3.00 5.27 4.44
N VAL A 26 3.57 4.62 5.45
CA VAL A 26 5.00 4.64 5.79
C VAL A 26 5.55 3.22 5.99
N ILE A 27 6.82 3.00 5.62
CA ILE A 27 7.56 1.78 5.96
C ILE A 27 8.22 1.93 7.33
N LEU A 28 7.95 0.99 8.24
CA LEU A 28 8.58 0.95 9.57
C LEU A 28 9.78 0.01 9.65
N SER A 29 9.84 -1.03 8.81
CA SER A 29 10.93 -2.02 8.70
C SER A 29 10.87 -2.67 7.33
N GLY A 30 11.99 -3.20 6.82
CA GLY A 30 12.11 -3.75 5.47
C GLY A 30 12.04 -2.69 4.38
N SER A 31 11.55 -3.07 3.20
CA SER A 31 11.46 -2.23 2.02
C SER A 31 10.22 -2.59 1.21
N GLY A 32 9.66 -1.61 0.51
CA GLY A 32 8.41 -1.79 -0.22
C GLY A 32 8.44 -1.10 -1.57
N ALA A 33 7.81 -1.72 -2.56
CA ALA A 33 7.64 -1.12 -3.88
C ALA A 33 6.15 -1.05 -4.23
N LEU A 34 5.68 0.13 -4.63
CA LEU A 34 4.30 0.37 -5.03
C LEU A 34 4.22 0.75 -6.50
N ARG A 35 3.24 0.19 -7.22
CA ARG A 35 2.83 0.71 -8.53
C ARG A 35 1.39 1.18 -8.48
N PHE A 36 1.13 2.30 -9.12
CA PHE A 36 -0.22 2.83 -9.32
C PHE A 36 -0.81 2.30 -10.63
N ASP A 37 -2.11 2.07 -10.71
CA ASP A 37 -2.72 1.58 -11.96
C ASP A 37 -2.67 2.62 -13.09
N ASP A 38 -2.46 3.89 -12.75
CA ASP A 38 -2.37 5.02 -13.68
C ASP A 38 -0.92 5.32 -14.13
N SER A 39 0.07 4.56 -13.66
CA SER A 39 1.49 4.80 -13.97
C SER A 39 2.27 3.48 -14.03
N GLU A 40 3.18 3.38 -15.00
CA GLU A 40 4.15 2.28 -15.05
C GLU A 40 5.34 2.49 -14.10
N GLU A 41 5.40 3.63 -13.42
CA GLU A 41 6.44 3.93 -12.45
C GLU A 41 6.23 3.11 -11.17
N VAL A 42 7.33 2.53 -10.69
CA VAL A 42 7.38 1.86 -9.39
C VAL A 42 8.02 2.81 -8.38
N VAL A 43 7.30 3.10 -7.32
CA VAL A 43 7.80 3.88 -6.18
C VAL A 43 8.41 2.92 -5.16
N GLU A 44 9.72 2.98 -5.00
CA GLU A 44 10.45 2.27 -3.95
C GLU A 44 10.47 3.10 -2.66
N LEU A 45 10.27 2.42 -1.53
CA LEU A 45 10.20 2.99 -0.19
C LEU A 45 11.09 2.17 0.77
N LYS A 46 11.91 2.86 1.54
CA LYS A 46 12.76 2.32 2.61
C LYS A 46 12.18 2.70 3.99
N PRO A 47 12.71 2.15 5.10
CA PRO A 47 12.23 2.52 6.43
C PRO A 47 12.29 4.03 6.66
N GLY A 48 11.18 4.61 7.11
CA GLY A 48 10.98 6.04 7.26
C GLY A 48 10.39 6.74 6.03
N ASP A 49 10.51 6.17 4.84
CA ASP A 49 9.88 6.72 3.64
C ASP A 49 8.36 6.55 3.71
N PHE A 50 7.67 7.55 3.19
CA PHE A 50 6.22 7.58 3.18
C PHE A 50 5.67 8.10 1.86
N ILE A 51 4.43 7.74 1.56
CA ILE A 51 3.69 8.24 0.42
C ILE A 51 2.26 8.57 0.82
N ASN A 52 1.76 9.68 0.29
CA ASN A 52 0.35 9.98 0.35
C ASN A 52 -0.35 9.45 -0.91
N ILE A 53 -1.40 8.67 -0.72
CA ILE A 53 -2.18 8.04 -1.78
C ILE A 53 -3.55 8.73 -1.80
N PRO A 54 -3.84 9.48 -2.88
CA PRO A 54 -5.13 10.14 -3.05
C PRO A 54 -6.29 9.13 -3.02
N ALA A 55 -7.46 9.63 -2.61
CA ALA A 55 -8.69 8.86 -2.70
C ALA A 55 -8.91 8.33 -4.13
N HIS A 56 -9.44 7.12 -4.24
CA HIS A 56 -9.70 6.43 -5.50
C HIS A 56 -8.46 6.12 -6.37
N ARG A 57 -7.24 6.43 -5.92
CA ARG A 57 -6.02 6.06 -6.64
C ARG A 57 -5.64 4.62 -6.34
N LYS A 58 -5.95 3.72 -7.28
CA LYS A 58 -5.62 2.30 -7.19
C LYS A 58 -4.10 2.12 -7.29
N HIS A 59 -3.62 1.19 -6.48
CA HIS A 59 -2.21 0.82 -6.41
C HIS A 59 -2.11 -0.60 -5.89
N ARG A 60 -0.95 -1.20 -6.11
CA ARG A 60 -0.59 -2.52 -5.64
C ARG A 60 0.84 -2.53 -5.11
N VAL A 61 1.11 -3.47 -4.23
CA VAL A 61 2.48 -3.79 -3.82
C VAL A 61 3.10 -4.64 -4.93
N GLU A 62 4.16 -4.14 -5.53
CA GLU A 62 4.96 -4.87 -6.53
C GLU A 62 5.97 -5.78 -5.85
N ALA A 63 6.61 -5.30 -4.78
CA ALA A 63 7.62 -6.05 -4.05
C ALA A 63 7.69 -5.65 -2.58
N THR A 64 8.21 -6.56 -1.77
CA THR A 64 8.60 -6.37 -0.38
C THR A 64 10.03 -6.89 -0.19
N ASP A 65 10.67 -6.51 0.91
CA ASP A 65 12.01 -6.99 1.24
C ASP A 65 12.08 -8.52 1.23
N PRO A 66 13.06 -9.15 0.54
CA PRO A 66 13.19 -10.59 0.50
C PRO A 66 13.84 -11.18 1.77
N ASN A 67 14.55 -10.37 2.56
CA ASN A 67 15.37 -10.81 3.68
C ASN A 67 14.74 -10.51 5.05
N GLU A 68 13.88 -9.49 5.15
CA GLU A 68 13.18 -9.15 6.38
C GLU A 68 11.69 -8.87 6.17
N LYS A 69 10.92 -8.85 7.26
CA LYS A 69 9.48 -8.52 7.17
C LYS A 69 9.29 -7.04 6.89
N THR A 70 8.58 -6.74 5.81
CA THR A 70 8.16 -5.36 5.54
C THR A 70 6.94 -4.99 6.36
N VAL A 71 7.08 -3.97 7.22
CA VAL A 71 6.00 -3.47 8.08
C VAL A 71 5.52 -2.13 7.54
N TRP A 72 4.24 -2.07 7.18
CA TRP A 72 3.56 -0.88 6.67
C TRP A 72 2.62 -0.31 7.73
N LEU A 73 2.67 0.99 7.98
CA LEU A 73 1.64 1.71 8.74
C LEU A 73 0.81 2.54 7.77
N ALA A 74 -0.50 2.28 7.72
CA ALA A 74 -1.45 3.02 6.90
C ALA A 74 -2.40 3.83 7.79
N VAL A 75 -2.43 5.15 7.58
CA VAL A 75 -3.34 6.08 8.26
C VAL A 75 -4.36 6.57 7.24
N PHE A 76 -5.64 6.37 7.54
CA PHE A 76 -6.76 6.84 6.73
C PHE A 76 -7.29 8.15 7.29
N TYR A 77 -7.42 9.16 6.46
CA TYR A 77 -7.90 10.48 6.87
C TYR A 77 -8.83 11.10 5.81
N ARG A 78 -9.51 12.19 6.19
CA ARG A 78 -10.47 12.91 5.36
C ARG A 78 -10.01 14.33 5.12
#